data_AF-A0A512C0T7-F1
#
_entry.id   AF-A0A512C0T7-F1
#
_cell.length_a   1.000
_cell.length_b   1.000
_cell.length_c   1.000
_cell.angle_alpha   90.00
_cell.angle_beta   90.00
_cell.angle_gamma   90.00
#
_symmetry.space_group_name_H-M   'P 1'
#
loop_
_entity.id
_entity.type
_entity.pdbx_description
1 polymer ?
#
loop_
_entity_poly.entity_id
_entity_poly.type
_entity_poly.pdbx_seq_one_letter_code
_entity_poly.pdbx_strand_id
1 'polypeptide(L)'
;MRAYDVGGNGILLLFPQGGSLQPIETPGGSIPPHDGHGPMHVAFSISADELEEWQQHLTEAGVSLEGRTQWPRGGVSVYFRDPDGHLLEIATPGLWKGY
;
A
#
# COMPACT_ATOMS: atom_id res chain seq x y z
N MET A 1 -5.59 -15.37 2.24
CA MET A 1 -6.05 -14.08 1.71
C MET A 1 -6.50 -13.20 2.87
N ARG A 2 -6.19 -11.91 2.84
CA ARG A 2 -6.81 -10.89 3.69
C ARG A 2 -7.31 -9.74 2.82
N ALA A 3 -8.44 -9.16 3.19
CA ALA A 3 -9.02 -7.99 2.53
C ALA A 3 -9.02 -6.82 3.50
N TYR A 4 -8.55 -5.66 3.04
CA TYR A 4 -8.56 -4.42 3.80
C TYR A 4 -9.38 -3.38 3.03
N ASP A 5 -10.30 -2.73 3.74
CA ASP A 5 -10.97 -1.54 3.23
C ASP A 5 -9.98 -0.38 3.11
N VAL A 6 -10.03 0.33 1.99
CA VAL A 6 -9.16 1.49 1.72
C VAL A 6 -10.03 2.75 1.76
N GLY A 7 -10.51 3.08 2.96
CA GLY A 7 -11.32 4.26 3.23
C GLY A 7 -12.62 4.32 2.43
N GLY A 8 -13.26 3.17 2.19
CA GLY A 8 -14.47 3.04 1.39
C GLY A 8 -14.30 3.30 -0.12
N ASN A 9 -13.09 3.59 -0.59
CA ASN A 9 -12.81 3.93 -1.98
C ASN A 9 -12.20 2.77 -2.76
N GLY A 10 -11.84 1.68 -2.08
CA GLY A 10 -11.23 0.51 -2.70
C GLY A 10 -10.94 -0.59 -1.69
N ILE A 11 -10.35 -1.68 -2.18
CA ILE A 11 -9.96 -2.84 -1.37
C ILE A 11 -8.54 -3.23 -1.72
N LEU A 12 -7.70 -3.44 -0.70
CA LEU A 12 -6.40 -4.11 -0.85
C LEU A 12 -6.55 -5.58 -0.48
N LEU A 13 -6.31 -6.46 -1.46
CA LEU A 13 -6.30 -7.90 -1.26
C LEU A 13 -4.86 -8.39 -1.14
N LEU A 14 -4.52 -8.99 0.00
CA LEU A 14 -3.23 -9.62 0.23
C LEU A 14 -3.36 -11.14 0.14
N PHE A 15 -2.48 -11.75 -0.64
CA PHE A 15 -2.38 -13.20 -0.79
C PHE A 15 -1.00 -13.64 -0.32
N PRO A 16 -0.91 -14.73 0.48
CA PRO A 16 0.38 -15.31 0.81
C PRO A 16 1.09 -15.73 -0.48
N GLN A 17 2.38 -15.42 -0.59
CA GLN A 17 3.21 -15.89 -1.68
C GLN A 17 3.11 -17.42 -1.82
N GLY A 18 2.92 -17.92 -3.04
CA GLY A 18 2.71 -19.34 -3.34
C GLY A 18 1.30 -19.85 -3.01
N GLY A 19 0.44 -19.02 -2.42
CA GLY A 19 -0.89 -19.41 -1.95
C GLY A 19 -1.98 -19.42 -3.03
N SER A 20 -1.72 -18.78 -4.18
CA SER A 20 -2.69 -18.58 -5.26
C SER A 20 -2.22 -19.15 -6.61
N LEU A 21 -1.50 -20.28 -6.57
CA LEU A 21 -0.91 -20.92 -7.76
C LEU A 21 -1.89 -21.76 -8.59
N GLN A 22 -3.07 -22.04 -8.06
CA GLN A 22 -4.12 -22.83 -8.72
C GLN A 22 -5.41 -22.00 -8.79
N PRO A 23 -6.30 -22.28 -9.76
CA PRO A 23 -7.60 -21.63 -9.81
C PRO A 23 -8.36 -21.80 -8.49
N ILE A 24 -9.00 -20.73 -8.03
CA ILE A 24 -9.87 -20.76 -6.86
C ILE A 24 -11.31 -20.82 -7.36
N GLU A 25 -11.99 -21.92 -7.11
CA GLU A 25 -13.40 -22.10 -7.47
C GLU A 25 -14.31 -21.36 -6.48
N THR A 26 -15.31 -20.66 -7.02
CA THR A 26 -16.33 -19.94 -6.25
C THR A 26 -17.72 -20.30 -6.78
N PRO A 27 -18.81 -20.06 -6.03
CA PRO A 27 -20.16 -20.31 -6.52
C PRO A 27 -20.52 -19.57 -7.82
N GLY A 28 -19.85 -18.44 -8.11
CA GLY A 28 -20.10 -17.60 -9.28
C GLY A 28 -19.13 -17.76 -10.44
N GLY A 29 -18.12 -18.65 -10.32
CA GLY A 29 -17.08 -18.83 -11.33
C GLY A 29 -15.72 -19.15 -10.71
N SER A 30 -14.64 -19.06 -11.49
CA SER A 30 -13.28 -19.32 -11.03
C SER A 30 -12.41 -18.06 -11.06
N ILE A 31 -11.59 -17.90 -10.03
CA ILE A 31 -10.54 -16.88 -10.00
C ILE A 31 -9.27 -17.54 -10.55
N PRO A 32 -8.69 -17.04 -11.67
CA PRO A 32 -7.45 -17.58 -12.21
C PRO A 32 -6.29 -17.50 -11.20
N PRO A 33 -5.26 -18.34 -11.33
CA PRO A 33 -4.03 -18.22 -10.56
C PRO A 33 -3.45 -16.80 -10.63
N HIS A 34 -3.06 -16.26 -9.48
CA HIS A 34 -2.53 -14.90 -9.34
C HIS A 34 -1.59 -14.86 -8.15
N ASP A 35 -0.31 -15.05 -8.40
CA ASP A 35 0.73 -15.04 -7.37
C ASP A 35 1.79 -13.98 -7.68
N GLY A 36 2.59 -13.62 -6.67
CA GLY A 36 3.66 -12.63 -6.78
C GLY A 36 4.95 -13.12 -6.13
N HIS A 37 6.09 -12.58 -6.56
CA HIS A 37 7.39 -12.88 -5.96
C HIS A 37 8.21 -11.60 -5.77
N GLY A 38 8.89 -11.51 -4.63
CA GLY A 38 9.78 -10.40 -4.28
C GLY A 38 9.05 -9.17 -3.73
N PRO A 39 9.79 -8.09 -3.44
CA PRO A 39 9.20 -6.87 -2.89
C PRO A 39 8.20 -6.23 -3.86
N MET A 40 6.99 -5.97 -3.38
CA MET A 40 5.98 -5.17 -4.08
C MET A 40 6.01 -3.72 -3.58
N HIS A 41 5.39 -2.81 -4.35
CA HIS A 41 5.24 -1.41 -3.97
C HIS A 41 3.75 -1.03 -3.96
N VAL A 42 3.25 -0.52 -2.83
CA VAL A 42 1.88 -0.03 -2.67
C VAL A 42 1.92 1.38 -2.09
N ALA A 43 1.17 2.31 -2.71
CA ALA A 43 1.02 3.66 -2.23
C ALA A 43 -0.41 3.91 -1.74
N PHE A 44 -0.53 4.44 -0.53
CA PHE A 44 -1.78 4.91 0.05
C PHE A 44 -1.88 6.43 -0.06
N SER A 45 -3.00 6.89 -0.58
CA SER A 45 -3.34 8.30 -0.66
C SER A 45 -3.88 8.82 0.67
N ILE A 46 -3.35 9.94 1.14
CA ILE A 46 -3.86 10.69 2.30
C ILE A 46 -4.01 12.16 1.94
N SER A 47 -4.73 12.95 2.73
CA SER A 47 -4.68 14.41 2.57
C SER A 47 -3.33 14.97 3.06
N ALA A 48 -3.01 16.20 2.67
CA ALA A 48 -1.72 16.80 3.02
C ALA A 48 -1.61 17.13 4.52
N ASP A 49 -2.73 17.44 5.17
CA ASP A 49 -2.82 17.74 6.60
C ASP A 49 -2.69 16.51 7.51
N GLU A 50 -2.94 15.30 6.99
CA GLU A 50 -2.76 14.04 7.73
C GLU A 50 -1.31 13.57 7.77
N LEU A 51 -0.40 14.20 7.02
CA LEU A 51 0.97 13.69 6.82
C LEU A 51 1.79 13.63 8.12
N GLU A 52 1.64 14.61 9.01
CA GLU A 52 2.36 14.63 10.28
C GLU A 52 1.83 13.55 11.23
N GLU A 53 0.51 13.41 11.31
CA GLU A 53 -0.17 12.40 12.12
C GLU A 53 0.24 10.98 11.70
N TRP A 54 0.30 10.70 10.39
CA TRP A 54 0.73 9.40 9.89
C TRP A 54 2.18 9.08 10.20
N GLN A 55 3.09 10.06 10.08
CA GLN A 55 4.50 9.84 10.43
C GLN A 55 4.67 9.55 11.92
N GLN A 56 3.92 10.25 12.77
CA GLN A 56 3.92 10.00 14.20
C GLN A 56 3.34 8.62 14.51
N HIS A 57 2.20 8.27 13.92
CA HIS A 57 1.57 6.96 14.09
C HIS A 57 2.52 5.81 13.73
N LEU A 58 3.19 5.90 12.58
CA LEU A 58 4.18 4.90 12.16
C LEU A 58 5.34 4.80 13.16
N THR A 59 5.84 5.94 13.63
CA THR A 59 6.94 5.98 14.61
C THR A 59 6.52 5.35 15.95
N GLU A 60 5.33 5.65 16.44
CA GLU A 60 4.77 5.07 17.67
C GLU A 60 4.52 3.56 17.54
N ALA A 61 4.19 3.09 16.34
CA ALA A 61 4.09 1.68 16.01
C ALA A 61 5.46 0.98 15.83
N GLY A 62 6.58 1.71 15.98
CA GLY A 62 7.93 1.18 15.80
C GLY A 62 8.32 0.93 14.35
N VAL A 63 7.61 1.55 13.39
CA VAL A 63 7.89 1.45 11.97
C VAL A 63 8.88 2.54 11.57
N SER A 64 10.06 2.11 11.11
CA SER A 64 11.09 3.02 10.61
C SER A 64 10.72 3.56 9.23
N LEU A 65 10.82 4.88 9.06
CA LEU A 65 10.72 5.52 7.75
C LEU A 65 12.04 5.32 6.98
N GLU A 66 11.96 4.75 5.79
CA GLU A 66 13.09 4.48 4.90
C GLU A 66 13.44 5.70 4.04
N GLY A 67 12.45 6.55 3.73
CA GLY A 67 12.68 7.72 2.89
C GLY A 67 11.55 8.72 2.91
N ARG A 68 11.87 9.94 2.45
CA ARG A 68 10.90 11.02 2.22
C ARG A 68 11.26 11.73 0.93
N THR A 69 10.26 12.06 0.12
CA THR A 69 10.44 12.80 -1.13
C THR A 69 9.43 13.93 -1.22
N GLN A 70 9.93 15.14 -1.48
CA GLN A 70 9.08 16.27 -1.84
C GLN A 70 9.12 16.44 -3.35
N TRP A 71 7.96 16.44 -3.98
CA TRP A 71 7.83 16.46 -5.43
C TRP A 71 7.74 17.88 -5.97
N PRO A 72 8.18 18.15 -7.21
CA PRO A 72 8.15 19.49 -7.80
C PRO A 72 6.77 20.16 -7.84
N ARG A 73 5.69 19.37 -7.74
CA ARG A 73 4.31 19.84 -7.77
C ARG A 73 3.69 20.02 -6.38
N GLY A 74 4.48 19.88 -5.32
CA GLY A 74 4.11 20.18 -3.95
C GLY A 74 3.72 18.97 -3.09
N GLY A 75 3.49 17.80 -3.70
CA GLY A 75 3.18 16.59 -2.96
C GLY A 75 4.38 16.01 -2.22
N VAL A 76 4.10 15.16 -1.24
CA VAL A 76 5.10 14.52 -0.40
C VAL A 76 4.81 13.03 -0.32
N SER A 77 5.88 12.24 -0.41
CA SER A 77 5.86 10.81 -0.15
C SER A 77 6.71 10.47 1.06
N VAL A 78 6.24 9.52 1.86
CA VAL A 78 6.99 8.88 2.94
C VAL A 78 6.98 7.38 2.71
N TYR A 79 8.15 6.74 2.81
CA TYR A 79 8.37 5.34 2.47
C TYR A 79 8.75 4.52 3.70
N PHE A 80 8.25 3.30 3.80
CA PHE A 80 8.57 2.35 4.88
C PHE A 80 8.36 0.90 4.41
N ARG A 81 8.72 -0.07 5.26
CA ARG A 81 8.57 -1.51 4.97
C ARG A 81 7.49 -2.14 5.83
N ASP A 82 6.74 -3.08 5.26
CA ASP A 82 5.99 -4.04 6.06
C ASP A 82 6.89 -5.18 6.55
N PRO A 83 6.36 -6.08 7.40
CA PRO A 83 7.13 -7.24 7.88
C PRO A 83 7.62 -8.19 6.77
N ASP A 84 7.00 -8.18 5.60
CA ASP A 84 7.38 -9.00 4.44
C ASP A 84 8.39 -8.30 3.51
N GLY A 85 8.79 -7.06 3.84
CA GLY A 85 9.77 -6.27 3.09
C GLY A 85 9.23 -5.57 1.86
N HIS A 86 7.91 -5.49 1.69
CA HIS A 86 7.29 -4.68 0.64
C HIS A 86 7.48 -3.20 0.92
N LEU A 87 7.68 -2.41 -0.13
CA LEU A 87 7.76 -0.96 -0.02
C LEU A 87 6.34 -0.40 0.08
N LEU A 88 6.08 0.34 1.15
CA LEU A 88 4.83 1.05 1.34
C LEU A 88 5.11 2.55 1.29
N GLU A 89 4.19 3.27 0.66
CA GLU A 89 4.25 4.70 0.49
C GLU A 89 2.98 5.33 1.06
N ILE A 90 3.14 6.41 1.83
CA ILE A 90 2.07 7.36 2.13
C ILE A 90 2.31 8.58 1.25
N ALA A 91 1.34 8.92 0.41
CA ALA A 91 1.47 9.95 -0.62
C ALA A 91 0.37 11.01 -0.48
N THR A 92 0.76 12.28 -0.45
CA THR A 92 -0.17 13.43 -0.46
C THR A 92 -0.48 13.91 -1.88
N PRO A 93 -1.52 14.73 -2.11
CA PRO A 93 -1.77 15.32 -3.44
C PRO A 93 -0.60 16.16 -3.94
N GLY A 94 -0.39 16.21 -5.26
CA GLY A 94 0.70 16.94 -5.91
C GLY A 94 1.89 16.07 -6.30
N LEU A 95 1.71 14.75 -6.40
CA LEU A 95 2.67 13.81 -6.99
C LEU A 95 2.51 13.77 -8.52
N TRP A 96 1.26 13.58 -8.98
CA TRP A 96 0.93 13.26 -10.38
C TRP A 96 -0.16 14.16 -10.93
N LYS A 97 -0.34 14.17 -12.25
CA LYS A 97 -1.39 15.02 -12.85
C LYS A 97 -2.73 14.36 -12.55
N GLY A 98 -3.55 15.02 -11.74
CA GLY A 98 -4.81 14.47 -11.24
C GLY A 98 -4.73 13.85 -9.85
N TYR A 99 -3.55 13.84 -9.22
CA TYR A 99 -3.37 13.51 -7.80
C TYR A 99 -2.34 14.45 -7.17
#